data_AF-A0A356B812-F1
#
_entry.id   AF-A0A356B812-F1
#
_cell.length_a   1.000
_cell.length_b   1.000
_cell.length_c   1.000
_cell.angle_alpha   90.00
_cell.angle_beta   90.00
_cell.angle_gamma   90.00
#
_symmetry.space_group_name_H-M   'P 1'
#
loop_
_entity.id
_entity.type
_entity.pdbx_description
1 polymer ?
#
loop_
_entity_poly.entity_id
_entity_poly.type
_entity_poly.pdbx_seq_one_letter_code
_entity_poly.pdbx_strand_id
1 'polypeptide(L)' 'MEGINLTMLAKAIAIGLGSLGPGLAIGMIGAKAMEAIGRNPEATGKLFVPMLLTAAFAEAISIYALVIAFSIK' A
#
# COMPACT_ATOMS: atom_id res chain seq x y z
N MET A 1 34.06 10.66 -3.27
CA MET A 1 32.70 10.15 -3.55
C MET A 1 32.37 9.22 -2.41
N GLU A 2 31.45 9.59 -1.52
CA GLU A 2 30.89 8.63 -0.55
C GLU A 2 30.31 7.47 -1.36
N GLY A 3 30.86 6.27 -1.15
CA GLY A 3 30.35 5.06 -1.77
C GLY A 3 28.90 4.86 -1.36
N ILE A 4 28.13 4.16 -2.20
CA ILE A 4 26.74 3.79 -1.91
C ILE A 4 26.69 3.19 -0.50
N ASN A 5 25.98 3.86 0.40
CA ASN A 5 25.74 3.34 1.73
C ASN A 5 24.83 2.11 1.59
N LEU A 6 25.43 0.92 1.71
CA LEU A 6 24.76 -0.37 1.50
C LEU A 6 23.54 -0.54 2.43
N THR A 7 23.61 0.01 3.65
CA THR A 7 22.48 0.05 4.58
C THR A 7 21.34 0.89 4.00
N MET A 8 21.63 2.07 3.46
CA MET A 8 20.59 2.91 2.82
C MET A 8 19.97 2.24 1.60
N LEU A 9 20.78 1.57 0.77
CA LEU A 9 20.28 0.82 -0.38
C LEU A 9 19.39 -0.36 0.05
N ALA A 10 19.80 -1.13 1.05
CA ALA A 10 19.01 -2.24 1.58
C ALA A 10 17.67 -1.76 2.15
N LYS A 11 17.66 -0.63 2.87
CA LYS A 11 16.42 0.01 3.36
C LYS A 11 15.50 0.40 2.23
N ALA A 12 16.02 1.07 1.20
CA ALA A 12 15.24 1.50 0.04
C ALA A 12 14.63 0.30 -0.73
N ILE A 13 15.38 -0.79 -0.89
CA ILE A 13 14.89 -2.01 -1.53
C ILE A 13 13.81 -2.68 -0.68
N ALA A 14 14.02 -2.81 0.63
CA ALA A 14 13.07 -3.45 1.54
C ALA A 14 11.70 -2.76 1.52
N ILE A 15 11.66 -1.43 1.68
CA ILE A 15 10.40 -0.68 1.61
C ILE A 15 9.85 -0.63 0.19
N GLY A 16 10.71 -0.39 -0.81
CA GLY A 16 10.31 -0.23 -2.20
C GLY A 16 9.62 -1.48 -2.73
N LEU A 17 10.28 -2.64 -2.65
CA LEU A 17 9.71 -3.91 -3.10
C LEU A 17 8.55 -4.37 -2.21
N GLY A 18 8.66 -4.20 -0.90
CA GLY A 18 7.61 -4.58 0.04
C GLY A 18 6.31 -3.80 -0.12
N SER A 19 6.37 -2.59 -0.68
CA SER A 19 5.19 -1.73 -0.90
C SER A 19 4.55 -1.88 -2.28
N LEU A 20 5.17 -2.60 -3.23
CA LEU A 20 4.62 -2.75 -4.59
C LEU A 20 3.26 -3.47 -4.59
N GLY A 21 3.17 -4.60 -3.88
CA GLY A 21 1.92 -5.37 -3.77
C GLY A 21 0.79 -4.56 -3.13
N PRO A 22 1.02 -3.96 -1.94
CA PRO A 22 0.05 -3.08 -1.29
C PRO A 22 -0.39 -1.90 -2.15
N GLY A 23 0.56 -1.20 -2.79
CA GLY A 23 0.25 -0.07 -3.67
C GLY A 23 -0.65 -0.47 -4.83
N LEU A 24 -0.38 -1.61 -5.47
CA LEU A 24 -1.24 -2.17 -6.51
C LEU A 24 -2.62 -2.58 -5.99
N ALA A 25 -2.67 -3.24 -4.83
CA ALA A 25 -3.93 -3.66 -4.22
C ALA A 25 -4.83 -2.46 -3.87
N ILE A 26 -4.27 -1.42 -3.26
CA ILE A 26 -5.00 -0.18 -2.93
C ILE A 26 -5.48 0.52 -4.20
N GLY A 27 -4.64 0.60 -5.24
CA GLY A 27 -5.04 1.14 -6.53
C GLY A 27 -6.22 0.40 -7.15
N MET A 28 -6.20 -0.94 -7.11
CA MET A 28 -7.31 -1.78 -7.59
C MET A 28 -8.58 -1.63 -6.75
N ILE A 29 -8.46 -1.58 -5.42
CA ILE A 29 -9.59 -1.36 -4.50
C ILE A 29 -10.26 -0.03 -4.83
N GLY A 30 -9.48 1.05 -4.95
CA GLY A 30 -9.99 2.38 -5.30
C GLY A 30 -10.66 2.40 -6.68
N ALA A 31 -10.02 1.82 -7.70
CA ALA A 31 -10.59 1.75 -9.05
C ALA A 31 -11.94 1.01 -9.07
N LYS A 32 -12.01 -0.16 -8.43
CA LYS A 32 -13.25 -0.95 -8.35
C LYS A 32 -14.34 -0.25 -7.54
N ALA A 33 -13.95 0.48 -6.50
CA ALA A 33 -14.89 1.27 -5.74
C ALA A 33 -15.49 2.41 -6.58
N MET A 34 -14.67 3.13 -7.35
CA MET A 34 -15.14 4.18 -8.25
C MET A 34 -16.01 3.63 -9.39
N GLU A 35 -15.66 2.48 -9.96
CA GLU A 35 -16.51 1.80 -10.95
C GLU A 35 -17.90 1.44 -10.36
N ALA A 36 -17.94 0.92 -9.13
CA ALA A 36 -19.19 0.57 -8.47
C ALA A 36 -20.06 1.79 -8.16
N ILE A 37 -19.45 2.88 -7.66
CA ILE A 37 -20.14 4.16 -7.41
C ILE A 37 -20.64 4.77 -8.70
N GLY A 38 -19.85 4.74 -9.78
CA GLY A 38 -20.27 5.24 -11.08
C GLY A 38 -21.46 4.50 -11.67
N ARG A 39 -21.60 3.20 -11.38
CA ARG A 39 -22.77 2.39 -11.77
C ARG A 39 -23.98 2.59 -10.87
N ASN A 40 -23.75 2.80 -9.57
CA ASN A 40 -24.80 3.06 -8.59
C ASN A 40 -24.34 4.08 -7.54
N PRO A 41 -24.65 5.37 -7.73
CA PRO A 41 -24.24 6.44 -6.80
C PRO A 41 -24.76 6.25 -5.37
N GLU A 42 -25.93 5.61 -5.20
CA GLU A 42 -26.54 5.34 -3.89
C GLU A 42 -25.76 4.29 -3.09
N ALA A 43 -24.89 3.50 -3.73
CA ALA A 43 -24.06 2.50 -3.06
C ALA A 43 -22.88 3.11 -2.27
N THR A 44 -22.55 4.40 -2.48
CA THR A 44 -21.37 5.06 -1.90
C THR A 44 -21.22 4.81 -0.40
N GLY A 45 -22.27 5.05 0.37
CA GLY A 45 -22.23 4.87 1.83
C GLY A 45 -22.01 3.42 2.27
N LYS A 46 -22.58 2.46 1.53
CA LYS A 46 -22.44 1.02 1.82
C LYS A 46 -21.06 0.48 1.44
N LEU A 47 -20.40 1.12 0.48
CA LEU A 47 -19.11 0.70 -0.06
C LEU A 47 -17.92 1.25 0.74
N PHE A 48 -18.09 2.42 1.37
CA PHE A 48 -16.99 3.12 2.04
C PHE A 48 -16.28 2.27 3.10
N VAL A 49 -17.04 1.63 4.00
CA VAL A 49 -16.47 0.85 5.10
C VAL A 49 -15.73 -0.40 4.59
N PRO A 50 -16.32 -1.26 3.74
CA PRO A 50 -15.60 -2.39 3.15
C PRO A 50 -14.36 -1.98 2.33
N MET A 51 -14.45 -0.89 1.56
CA MET A 51 -13.32 -0.36 0.79
C MET A 51 -12.18 0.08 1.72
N LEU A 52 -12.49 0.86 2.76
CA LEU A 52 -11.48 1.33 3.70
C LEU A 52 -10.84 0.17 4.47
N LEU A 53 -11.62 -0.82 4.88
CA LEU A 53 -11.13 -1.99 5.62
C LEU A 53 -10.17 -2.82 4.75
N THR A 54 -10.54 -3.07 3.50
CA THR A 54 -9.67 -3.80 2.56
C THR A 54 -8.41 -3.02 2.21
N ALA A 55 -8.50 -1.71 2.03
CA ALA A 55 -7.34 -0.85 1.83
C ALA A 55 -6.41 -0.84 3.05
N ALA A 56 -6.96 -0.79 4.27
CA ALA A 56 -6.18 -0.85 5.50
C ALA A 56 -5.45 -2.19 5.68
N PHE A 57 -6.09 -3.31 5.32
CA PHE A 57 -5.43 -4.62 5.34
C PHE A 57 -4.32 -4.74 4.28
N ALA A 58 -4.51 -4.15 3.10
CA ALA A 58 -3.45 -4.06 2.10
C ALA A 58 -2.27 -3.23 2.63
N GLU A 59 -2.54 -2.08 3.24
CA GLU A 59 -1.52 -1.18 3.81
C GLU A 59 -0.72 -1.83 4.96
N ALA A 60 -1.35 -2.71 5.76
CA ALA A 60 -0.67 -3.42 6.84
C ALA A 60 0.57 -4.20 6.36
N ILE A 61 0.56 -4.69 5.12
CA ILE A 61 1.71 -5.38 4.51
C ILE A 61 2.86 -4.39 4.23
N SER A 62 2.56 -3.17 3.73
CA SER A 62 3.57 -2.10 3.57
C SER A 62 4.17 -1.69 4.91
N ILE A 63 3.37 -1.66 5.98
CA ILE A 63 3.87 -1.34 7.32
C ILE A 63 4.90 -2.37 7.78
N TYR A 64 4.72 -3.66 7.51
CA TYR A 64 5.75 -4.66 7.82
C TYR A 64 7.04 -4.43 7.03
N ALA A 65 6.94 -4.04 5.75
CA ALA A 65 8.11 -3.67 4.96
C ALA A 65 8.84 -2.44 5.53
N LEU A 66 8.08 -1.44 6.02
CA LEU A 66 8.61 -0.26 6.70
C LEU A 66 9.33 -0.63 8.01
N VAL A 67 8.73 -1.51 8.82
CA VAL A 67 9.34 -2.00 10.06
C VAL A 67 10.65 -2.73 9.77
N ILE A 68 10.70 -3.57 8.73
CA ILE A 68 11.92 -4.27 8.31
C ILE A 68 12.97 -3.25 7.87
N ALA A 69 12.60 -2.25 7.05
CA ALA A 69 13.53 -1.21 6.61
C ALA A 69 14.14 -0.46 7.80
N PHE A 70 13.35 -0.08 8.81
CA PHE A 70 13.89 0.57 10.01
C PHE A 70 14.77 -0.34 10.88
N SER A 71 14.59 -1.66 10.78
CA SER A 71 15.34 -2.64 11.57
C SER A 71 16.73 -2.96 11.00
N ILE A 72 17.03 -2.56 9.75
CA ILE A 72 18.35 -2.76 9.12
C ILE A 72 19.38 -1.80 9.72
N LYS A 73 20.52 -2.35 10.16
CA LYS A 73 21.61 -1.61 10.82
C LYS A 73 22.64 -1.06 9.84
#